data_AF-I3S4K3-F1
#
_entry.id   AF-I3S4K3-F1
#
_cell.length_a   1.000
_cell.length_b   1.000
_cell.length_c   1.000
_cell.angle_alpha   90.00
_cell.angle_beta   90.00
_cell.angle_gamma   90.00
#
_symmetry.space_group_name_H-M   'P 1'
#
loop_
_entity.id
_entity.type
_entity.pdbx_description
1 polymer ?
#
loop_
_entity_poly.entity_id
_entity_poly.type
_entity_poly.pdbx_seq_one_letter_code
_entity_poly.pdbx_strand_id
1 'polypeptide(L)'
;MQSMAVTTTTWKLALFLTLISVSLSGTLSYDIVPCKRIECPNYDVIEAGNGYEIRLYNSSVWISNSPIQDISLVEATRTGFLRLFDYIQGKNNYQQKIEMTAPVLSEVLPSDGPFCESSFVVSFYVPKVNQANPPPAKGLHVQRWKTVYAAVKQFGGFVKDTNIGEEAAALKDSIARY
;
A
#
# COMPACT_ATOMS: atom_id res chain seq x y z
N MET A 1 86.11 -9.38 14.71
CA MET A 1 86.30 -10.83 14.48
C MET A 1 85.17 -11.55 15.19
N GLN A 2 84.41 -12.37 14.45
CA GLN A 2 83.22 -13.15 14.86
C GLN A 2 81.98 -12.29 15.20
N SER A 3 80.76 -12.58 14.75
CA SER A 3 80.16 -13.88 14.43
C SER A 3 79.06 -13.71 13.37
N MET A 4 78.98 -14.66 12.42
CA MET A 4 77.80 -14.88 11.58
C MET A 4 76.78 -15.68 12.39
N ALA A 5 75.52 -15.24 12.40
CA ALA A 5 74.39 -16.06 12.81
C ALA A 5 73.32 -15.98 11.72
N VAL A 6 73.20 -17.06 10.97
CA VAL A 6 72.06 -17.38 10.10
C VAL A 6 71.04 -18.10 10.98
N THR A 7 69.82 -17.60 11.05
CA THR A 7 68.72 -18.38 11.65
C THR A 7 67.38 -18.07 10.98
N THR A 8 67.05 -18.96 10.04
CA THR A 8 65.74 -19.58 9.78
C THR A 8 64.47 -18.73 9.92
N THR A 9 63.97 -18.35 8.75
CA THR A 9 62.60 -18.00 8.43
C THR A 9 61.57 -19.00 8.98
N THR A 10 60.59 -18.52 9.74
CA THR A 10 59.37 -19.29 10.06
C THR A 10 58.16 -18.54 9.53
N TRP A 11 57.51 -19.07 8.49
CA TRP A 11 56.26 -18.53 7.96
C TRP A 11 55.12 -19.07 8.83
N LYS A 12 54.52 -18.21 9.64
CA LYS A 12 53.26 -18.55 10.33
C LYS A 12 52.13 -18.48 9.31
N LEU A 13 51.72 -19.63 8.77
CA LEU A 13 50.44 -19.76 8.06
C LEU A 13 49.31 -19.56 9.09
N ALA A 14 48.67 -18.40 9.07
CA ALA A 14 47.42 -18.17 9.77
C ALA A 14 46.26 -18.48 8.81
N LEU A 15 45.67 -19.66 8.96
CA LEU A 15 44.38 -20.01 8.35
C LEU A 15 43.28 -19.27 9.11
N PHE A 16 42.93 -18.06 8.68
CA PHE A 16 41.71 -17.41 9.14
C PHE A 16 40.52 -18.11 8.46
N LEU A 17 39.89 -19.05 9.18
CA LEU A 17 38.52 -19.44 8.88
C LEU A 17 37.63 -18.21 9.08
N THR A 18 37.36 -17.47 8.01
CA THR A 18 36.26 -16.52 8.01
C THR A 18 34.97 -17.33 8.07
N LEU A 19 34.40 -17.43 9.27
CA LEU A 19 32.99 -17.74 9.47
C LEU A 19 32.20 -16.86 8.51
N ILE A 20 31.62 -17.46 7.48
CA ILE A 20 30.63 -16.81 6.64
C ILE A 20 29.46 -16.54 7.59
N SER A 21 29.42 -15.33 8.16
CA SER A 21 28.20 -14.80 8.73
C SER A 21 27.25 -14.64 7.55
N VAL A 22 26.46 -15.67 7.28
CA VAL A 22 25.26 -15.53 6.47
C VAL A 22 24.38 -14.57 7.27
N SER A 23 24.52 -13.28 6.98
CA SER A 23 23.54 -12.29 7.38
C SER A 23 22.27 -12.69 6.66
N LEU A 24 21.44 -13.47 7.34
CA LEU A 24 20.06 -13.70 6.98
C LEU A 24 19.34 -12.37 7.20
N SER A 25 19.59 -11.42 6.30
CA SER A 25 18.71 -10.28 6.06
C SER A 25 17.48 -10.85 5.35
N GLY A 26 16.75 -11.71 6.07
CA GLY A 26 15.38 -12.02 5.74
C GLY A 26 14.63 -10.72 5.98
N THR A 27 14.39 -9.96 4.92
CA THR A 27 13.30 -9.00 4.93
C THR A 27 12.06 -9.81 5.29
N LEU A 28 11.57 -9.62 6.52
CA LEU A 28 10.24 -10.05 6.90
C LEU A 28 9.27 -9.28 5.99
N SER A 29 8.99 -9.86 4.82
CA SER A 29 7.83 -9.47 4.03
C SER A 29 6.64 -9.80 4.91
N TYR A 30 6.13 -8.80 5.61
CA TYR A 30 4.92 -8.94 6.40
C TYR A 30 3.80 -9.25 5.42
N ASP A 31 3.53 -10.53 5.28
CA ASP A 31 2.68 -11.13 4.26
C ASP A 31 1.20 -10.94 4.64
N ILE A 32 0.83 -9.72 5.04
CA ILE A 32 -0.55 -9.27 5.19
C ILE A 32 -0.94 -8.60 3.89
N VAL A 33 -1.02 -9.41 2.83
CA VAL A 33 -1.66 -8.99 1.60
C VAL A 33 -3.03 -9.68 1.59
N PRO A 34 -4.15 -8.96 1.86
CA PRO A 34 -5.51 -9.52 1.86
C PRO A 34 -5.85 -10.28 0.56
N CYS A 35 -5.14 -9.96 -0.53
CA CYS A 35 -5.32 -10.50 -1.87
C CYS A 35 -5.08 -12.01 -2.01
N LYS A 36 -4.58 -12.70 -0.98
CA LYS A 36 -4.56 -14.17 -0.96
C LYS A 36 -5.94 -14.79 -0.67
N ARG A 37 -6.84 -14.04 -0.01
CA ARG A 37 -8.14 -14.55 0.47
C ARG A 37 -9.34 -13.91 -0.21
N ILE A 38 -9.23 -12.64 -0.61
CA ILE A 38 -10.30 -11.89 -1.26
C ILE A 38 -9.76 -11.23 -2.53
N GLU A 39 -10.65 -10.94 -3.47
CA GLU A 39 -10.25 -10.38 -4.75
C GLU A 39 -9.59 -9.01 -4.56
N CYS A 40 -8.57 -8.72 -5.37
CA CYS A 40 -7.89 -7.44 -5.45
C CYS A 40 -7.81 -6.94 -6.89
N PRO A 41 -7.65 -5.62 -7.10
CA PRO A 41 -7.35 -5.09 -8.42
C PRO A 41 -6.01 -5.63 -8.91
N ASN A 42 -5.98 -6.07 -10.16
CA ASN A 42 -4.73 -6.48 -10.82
C ASN A 42 -3.88 -5.24 -11.11
N TYR A 43 -2.57 -5.36 -10.92
CA TYR A 43 -1.58 -4.36 -11.31
C TYR A 43 -0.27 -5.02 -11.71
N ASP A 44 0.49 -4.32 -12.55
CA ASP A 44 1.86 -4.66 -12.86
C ASP A 44 2.80 -3.79 -12.03
N VAL A 45 3.86 -4.38 -11.46
CA VAL A 45 4.91 -3.60 -10.79
C VAL A 45 5.91 -3.16 -11.85
N ILE A 46 5.99 -1.86 -12.11
CA ILE A 46 6.85 -1.26 -13.12
C ILE A 46 8.24 -0.97 -12.55
N GLU A 47 8.28 -0.57 -11.29
CA GLU A 47 9.52 -0.25 -10.57
C GLU A 47 9.33 -0.59 -9.08
N ALA A 48 10.39 -1.06 -8.42
CA ALA A 48 10.42 -1.25 -6.98
C ALA A 48 11.81 -0.92 -6.45
N GLY A 49 11.89 -0.13 -5.38
CA GLY A 49 13.15 0.32 -4.80
C GLY A 49 12.90 1.32 -3.67
N ASN A 50 13.90 1.53 -2.81
CA ASN A 50 13.87 2.57 -1.77
C ASN A 50 12.61 2.57 -0.88
N GLY A 51 11.99 1.41 -0.67
CA GLY A 51 10.79 1.26 0.17
C GLY A 51 9.47 1.71 -0.48
N TYR A 52 9.42 1.85 -1.80
CA TYR A 52 8.19 2.02 -2.57
C TYR A 52 8.17 1.13 -3.83
N GLU A 53 7.00 1.07 -4.47
CA GLU A 53 6.80 0.48 -5.78
C GLU A 53 5.93 1.38 -6.67
N ILE A 54 6.19 1.40 -7.98
CA ILE A 54 5.30 2.00 -8.98
C ILE A 54 4.43 0.90 -9.56
N ARG A 55 3.13 1.00 -9.33
CA ARG A 55 2.13 0.06 -9.84
C ARG A 55 1.38 0.65 -11.02
N LEU A 56 1.21 -0.15 -12.07
CA LEU A 56 0.37 0.15 -13.21
C LEU A 56 -0.95 -0.63 -13.09
N TYR A 57 -2.04 0.10 -12.91
CA TYR A 57 -3.39 -0.44 -12.99
C TYR A 57 -3.93 -0.20 -14.40
N ASN A 58 -4.17 -1.26 -15.17
CA ASN A 58 -4.61 -1.15 -16.57
C ASN A 58 -6.07 -0.71 -16.70
N SER A 59 -6.96 -1.28 -15.88
CA SER A 59 -8.36 -0.92 -15.79
C SER A 59 -8.93 -1.48 -14.49
N SER A 60 -9.69 -0.68 -13.77
CA SER A 60 -10.43 -1.15 -12.59
C SER A 60 -11.68 -0.31 -12.34
N VAL A 61 -12.72 -0.97 -11.87
CA VAL A 61 -13.97 -0.35 -11.47
C VAL A 61 -14.10 -0.37 -9.95
N TRP A 62 -14.44 0.79 -9.41
CA TRP A 62 -14.62 1.04 -7.99
C TRP A 62 -16.02 1.58 -7.74
N ILE A 63 -16.57 1.26 -6.58
CA ILE A 63 -17.80 1.88 -6.07
C ILE A 63 -17.41 2.79 -4.92
N SER A 64 -17.82 4.05 -5.00
CA SER A 64 -17.29 5.13 -4.19
C SER A 64 -18.41 5.91 -3.52
N ASN A 65 -18.16 6.38 -2.29
CA ASN A 65 -19.07 7.30 -1.63
C ASN A 65 -19.05 8.68 -2.30
N SER A 66 -20.15 9.43 -2.24
CA SER A 66 -20.07 10.88 -2.37
C SER A 66 -19.05 11.46 -1.37
N PRO A 67 -18.37 12.57 -1.72
CA PRO A 67 -17.34 13.15 -0.85
C PRO A 67 -17.86 13.41 0.58
N ILE A 68 -17.08 12.95 1.56
CA ILE A 68 -17.38 13.06 2.99
C ILE A 68 -16.50 14.18 3.55
N GLN A 69 -17.11 15.25 4.07
CA GLN A 69 -16.36 16.30 4.74
C GLN A 69 -16.10 15.88 6.19
N ASP A 70 -14.83 15.91 6.60
CA ASP A 70 -14.40 15.60 7.96
C ASP A 70 -13.01 16.23 8.21
N ILE A 71 -12.59 16.25 9.48
CA ILE A 71 -11.21 16.58 9.87
C ILE A 71 -10.35 15.32 10.07
N SER A 72 -10.98 14.15 10.23
CA SER A 72 -10.34 12.86 10.47
C SER A 72 -10.48 11.95 9.26
N LEU A 73 -9.35 11.54 8.70
CA LEU A 73 -9.31 10.51 7.65
C LEU A 73 -9.85 9.19 8.19
N VAL A 74 -9.53 8.84 9.44
CA VAL A 74 -9.96 7.57 10.05
C VAL A 74 -11.47 7.52 10.22
N GLU A 75 -12.10 8.58 10.75
CA GLU A 75 -13.56 8.64 10.92
C GLU A 75 -14.30 8.73 9.59
N ALA A 76 -13.78 9.52 8.63
CA ALA A 76 -14.34 9.55 7.28
C ALA A 76 -14.25 8.18 6.59
N THR A 77 -13.12 7.48 6.75
CA THR A 77 -12.91 6.12 6.25
C THR A 77 -13.90 5.15 6.87
N ARG A 78 -14.07 5.17 8.19
CA ARG A 78 -15.03 4.32 8.91
C ARG A 78 -16.46 4.57 8.43
N THR A 79 -16.84 5.83 8.28
CA THR A 79 -18.17 6.24 7.80
C THR A 79 -18.43 5.76 6.37
N GLY A 80 -17.48 6.00 5.46
CA GLY A 80 -17.59 5.55 4.07
C GLY A 80 -17.55 4.03 3.92
N PHE A 81 -16.74 3.34 4.73
CA PHE A 81 -16.68 1.88 4.77
C PHE A 81 -18.03 1.29 5.15
N LEU A 82 -18.68 1.78 6.21
CA LEU A 82 -19.97 1.24 6.65
C LEU A 82 -21.07 1.38 5.58
N ARG A 83 -21.07 2.51 4.85
CA ARG A 83 -21.99 2.72 3.72
C ARG A 83 -21.74 1.74 2.57
N LEU A 84 -20.47 1.50 2.23
CA LEU A 84 -20.09 0.54 1.19
C LEU A 84 -20.32 -0.91 1.63
N PHE A 85 -20.15 -1.20 2.92
CA PHE A 85 -20.44 -2.49 3.49
C PHE A 85 -21.94 -2.82 3.40
N ASP A 86 -22.79 -1.86 3.76
CA ASP A 86 -24.24 -1.95 3.55
C ASP A 86 -24.60 -2.24 2.08
N TYR A 87 -23.94 -1.56 1.15
CA TYR A 87 -24.11 -1.76 -0.29
C TYR A 87 -23.81 -3.19 -0.73
N ILE A 88 -22.65 -3.75 -0.36
CA ILE A 88 -22.29 -5.12 -0.72
C ILE A 88 -23.14 -6.17 0.00
N GLN A 89 -23.73 -5.82 1.15
CA GLN A 89 -24.66 -6.68 1.88
C GLN A 89 -26.10 -6.69 1.30
N GLY A 90 -26.34 -5.96 0.21
CA GLY A 90 -27.61 -5.95 -0.50
C GLY A 90 -28.39 -4.64 -0.42
N LYS A 91 -27.87 -3.58 0.20
CA LYS A 91 -28.47 -2.24 0.13
C LYS A 91 -28.10 -1.52 -1.16
N ASN A 92 -28.35 -2.18 -2.29
CA ASN A 92 -28.24 -1.64 -3.63
C ASN A 92 -29.57 -1.85 -4.38
N ASN A 93 -29.73 -1.18 -5.52
CA ASN A 93 -30.99 -1.19 -6.26
C ASN A 93 -31.41 -2.58 -6.76
N TYR A 94 -30.46 -3.53 -6.84
CA TYR A 94 -30.73 -4.91 -7.27
C TYR A 94 -30.92 -5.86 -6.10
N GLN A 95 -30.82 -5.39 -4.85
CA GLN A 95 -30.85 -6.22 -3.63
C GLN A 95 -29.83 -7.36 -3.64
N GLN A 96 -28.76 -7.18 -4.41
CA GLN A 96 -27.76 -8.22 -4.68
C GLN A 96 -26.68 -8.20 -3.60
N LYS A 97 -26.33 -9.36 -3.05
CA LYS A 97 -25.08 -9.49 -2.28
C LYS A 97 -23.87 -9.52 -3.21
N ILE A 98 -22.83 -8.79 -2.86
CA ILE A 98 -21.60 -8.64 -3.63
C ILE A 98 -20.45 -9.09 -2.72
N GLU A 99 -19.50 -9.82 -3.27
CA GLU A 99 -18.34 -10.30 -2.51
C GLU A 99 -17.45 -9.13 -2.06
N MET A 100 -16.91 -9.24 -0.85
CA MET A 100 -15.95 -8.27 -0.32
C MET A 100 -14.61 -8.39 -1.05
N THR A 101 -13.94 -7.26 -1.25
CA THR A 101 -12.65 -7.16 -1.92
C THR A 101 -11.67 -6.34 -1.09
N ALA A 102 -10.41 -6.31 -1.53
CA ALA A 102 -9.39 -5.42 -0.98
C ALA A 102 -8.63 -4.71 -2.10
N PRO A 103 -7.89 -3.63 -1.77
CA PRO A 103 -7.99 -2.87 -0.52
C PRO A 103 -9.25 -1.98 -0.49
N VAL A 104 -9.52 -1.39 0.67
CA VAL A 104 -10.38 -0.20 0.78
C VAL A 104 -9.50 1.01 0.50
N LEU A 105 -9.93 1.88 -0.42
CA LEU A 105 -9.22 3.13 -0.70
C LEU A 105 -9.89 4.29 0.05
N SER A 106 -9.07 5.19 0.58
CA SER A 106 -9.48 6.49 1.11
C SER A 106 -8.70 7.57 0.39
N GLU A 107 -9.34 8.23 -0.56
CA GLU A 107 -8.79 9.37 -1.27
C GLU A 107 -8.99 10.64 -0.44
N VAL A 108 -7.93 11.45 -0.32
CA VAL A 108 -7.95 12.73 0.37
C VAL A 108 -7.98 13.84 -0.67
N LEU A 109 -9.05 14.64 -0.65
CA LEU A 109 -9.16 15.89 -1.36
C LEU A 109 -8.84 17.00 -0.36
N PRO A 110 -7.61 17.56 -0.41
CA PRO A 110 -7.16 18.52 0.59
C PRO A 110 -8.01 19.78 0.56
N SER A 111 -8.25 20.33 1.75
CA SER A 111 -8.91 21.62 1.91
C SER A 111 -7.94 22.80 1.76
N ASP A 112 -8.47 24.00 1.58
CA ASP A 112 -7.74 25.27 1.48
C ASP A 112 -6.98 25.71 2.76
N GLY A 113 -6.98 24.91 3.84
CA GLY A 113 -6.26 25.24 5.08
C GLY A 113 -6.41 24.22 6.21
N PRO A 114 -5.58 24.32 7.26
CA PRO A 114 -5.50 23.33 8.36
C PRO A 114 -6.72 23.30 9.29
N PHE A 115 -7.58 24.32 9.23
CA PHE A 115 -8.81 24.42 10.03
C PHE A 115 -10.07 24.11 9.23
N CYS A 116 -9.92 23.78 7.95
CA CYS A 116 -11.04 23.48 7.07
C CYS A 116 -11.16 21.96 6.90
N GLU A 117 -12.41 21.48 6.82
CA GLU A 117 -12.68 20.06 6.59
C GLU A 117 -12.11 19.64 5.24
N SER A 118 -11.27 18.60 5.25
CA SER A 118 -10.90 17.93 4.01
C SER A 118 -12.08 17.12 3.50
N SER A 119 -12.07 16.82 2.21
CA SER A 119 -13.08 15.93 1.65
C SER A 119 -12.47 14.57 1.34
N PHE A 120 -13.14 13.51 1.76
CA PHE A 120 -12.66 12.15 1.60
C PHE A 120 -13.59 11.34 0.70
N VAL A 121 -13.00 10.55 -0.19
CA VAL A 121 -13.74 9.59 -1.02
C VAL A 121 -13.28 8.18 -0.66
N VAL A 122 -14.17 7.40 -0.06
CA VAL A 122 -13.91 6.01 0.30
C VAL A 122 -14.46 5.10 -0.79
N SER A 123 -13.67 4.13 -1.22
CA SER A 123 -13.98 3.26 -2.37
C SER A 123 -13.68 1.80 -2.11
N PHE A 124 -14.55 0.91 -2.61
CA PHE A 124 -14.30 -0.54 -2.70
C PHE A 124 -14.03 -0.93 -4.14
N TYR A 125 -13.10 -1.86 -4.33
CA TYR A 125 -12.90 -2.48 -5.63
C TYR A 125 -14.11 -3.35 -5.95
N VAL A 126 -14.70 -3.19 -7.13
CA VAL A 126 -15.84 -4.02 -7.52
C VAL A 126 -15.32 -5.40 -7.95
N PRO A 127 -15.87 -6.53 -7.49
CA PRO A 127 -15.43 -7.86 -7.95
C PRO A 127 -15.51 -8.02 -9.47
N LYS A 128 -14.65 -8.85 -10.07
CA LYS A 128 -14.59 -9.11 -11.53
C LYS A 128 -15.96 -9.38 -12.14
N VAL A 129 -16.78 -10.18 -11.45
CA VAL A 129 -18.11 -10.58 -11.92
C VAL A 129 -19.10 -9.40 -12.03
N ASN A 130 -18.84 -8.30 -11.32
CA ASN A 130 -19.68 -7.10 -11.30
C ASN A 130 -19.07 -5.89 -12.04
N GLN A 131 -17.80 -5.95 -12.48
CA GLN A 131 -17.07 -4.83 -13.10
C GLN A 131 -17.82 -4.17 -14.27
N ALA A 132 -18.48 -4.97 -15.12
CA ALA A 132 -19.19 -4.47 -16.30
C ALA A 132 -20.38 -3.58 -15.89
N ASN A 133 -21.21 -4.07 -14.98
CA ASN A 133 -22.42 -3.38 -14.52
C ASN A 133 -22.56 -3.50 -12.98
N PRO A 134 -21.83 -2.67 -12.21
CA PRO A 134 -21.96 -2.65 -10.76
C PRO A 134 -23.40 -2.25 -10.37
N PRO A 135 -24.03 -2.93 -9.40
CA PRO A 135 -25.35 -2.51 -8.93
C PRO A 135 -25.37 -1.04 -8.52
N PRO A 136 -26.31 -0.21 -8.98
CA PRO A 136 -26.38 1.18 -8.56
C PRO A 136 -26.93 1.29 -7.13
N ALA A 137 -26.60 2.37 -6.44
CA ALA A 137 -27.13 2.69 -5.11
C ALA A 137 -27.13 4.21 -4.88
N LYS A 138 -28.11 4.71 -4.12
CA LYS A 138 -28.22 6.14 -3.81
C LYS A 138 -27.02 6.61 -2.97
N GLY A 139 -26.40 7.72 -3.38
CA GLY A 139 -25.25 8.31 -2.68
C GLY A 139 -23.92 7.60 -2.89
N LEU A 140 -23.90 6.58 -3.75
CA LEU A 140 -22.71 5.93 -4.25
C LEU A 140 -22.58 6.16 -5.76
N HIS A 141 -21.35 6.21 -6.25
CA HIS A 141 -21.07 6.40 -7.67
C HIS A 141 -19.96 5.46 -8.13
N VAL A 142 -20.04 5.05 -9.40
CA VAL A 142 -19.05 4.15 -10.01
C VAL A 142 -17.90 4.99 -10.54
N GLN A 143 -16.68 4.67 -10.11
CA GLN A 143 -15.44 5.21 -10.66
C GLN A 143 -14.80 4.15 -11.57
N ARG A 144 -14.49 4.52 -12.82
CA ARG A 144 -13.82 3.65 -13.78
C ARG A 144 -12.42 4.18 -14.05
N TRP A 145 -11.43 3.53 -13.46
CA TRP A 145 -10.04 3.81 -13.76
C TRP A 145 -9.70 3.14 -15.09
N LYS A 146 -9.12 3.93 -16.00
CA LYS A 146 -8.42 3.40 -17.18
C LYS A 146 -7.01 3.02 -16.73
N THR A 147 -6.00 3.41 -17.49
CA THR A 147 -4.59 3.27 -17.12
C THR A 147 -4.21 4.29 -16.06
N VAL A 148 -3.78 3.82 -14.88
CA VAL A 148 -3.33 4.63 -13.75
C VAL A 148 -1.99 4.12 -13.25
N TYR A 149 -1.02 5.03 -13.10
CA TYR A 149 0.23 4.76 -12.38
C TYR A 149 0.08 5.28 -10.95
N ALA A 150 0.45 4.46 -9.97
CA ALA A 150 0.44 4.83 -8.56
C ALA A 150 1.77 4.45 -7.91
N ALA A 151 2.41 5.40 -7.24
CA ALA A 151 3.48 5.10 -6.32
C ALA A 151 2.89 4.64 -4.98
N VAL A 152 3.36 3.50 -4.48
CA VAL A 152 2.82 2.85 -3.29
C VAL A 152 3.94 2.56 -2.31
N LYS A 153 3.76 3.03 -1.07
CA LYS A 153 4.58 2.64 0.09
C LYS A 153 3.73 1.77 1.01
N GLN A 154 4.29 0.65 1.44
CA GLN A 154 3.71 -0.16 2.50
C GLN A 154 4.43 0.17 3.80
N PHE A 155 3.67 0.33 4.88
CA PHE A 155 4.20 0.58 6.22
C PHE A 155 3.45 -0.27 7.24
N GLY A 156 4.09 -0.53 8.37
CA GLY A 156 3.54 -1.35 9.45
C GLY A 156 2.63 -0.57 10.39
N GLY A 157 1.80 -1.30 11.14
CA GLY A 157 0.89 -0.71 12.13
C GLY A 157 -0.43 -0.24 11.52
N PHE A 158 -1.16 0.57 12.28
CA PHE A 158 -2.47 1.08 11.88
C PHE A 158 -2.37 2.49 11.30
N VAL A 159 -3.21 2.78 10.30
CA VAL A 159 -3.44 4.14 9.81
C VAL A 159 -4.08 4.97 10.92
N LYS A 160 -3.52 6.15 11.17
CA LYS A 160 -4.01 7.15 12.13
C LYS A 160 -3.93 8.52 11.49
N ASP A 161 -4.79 9.46 11.91
CA ASP A 161 -4.71 10.84 11.42
C ASP A 161 -3.34 11.48 11.70
N THR A 162 -2.67 11.04 12.77
CA THR A 162 -1.35 11.54 13.17
C THR A 162 -0.19 11.02 12.33
N ASN A 163 -0.29 9.85 11.68
CA ASN A 163 0.83 9.24 10.96
C ASN A 163 0.70 9.30 9.44
N ILE A 164 -0.51 9.42 8.90
CA ILE A 164 -0.72 9.31 7.45
C ILE A 164 -0.01 10.42 6.66
N GLY A 165 0.06 11.64 7.23
CA GLY A 165 0.82 12.75 6.64
C GLY A 165 2.33 12.49 6.60
N GLU A 166 2.88 11.86 7.65
CA GLU A 166 4.30 11.50 7.72
C GLU A 166 4.65 10.42 6.68
N GLU A 167 3.81 9.39 6.54
CA GLU A 167 4.00 8.32 5.55
C GLU A 167 3.85 8.83 4.11
N ALA A 168 2.91 9.74 3.86
CA ALA A 168 2.75 10.39 2.56
C ALA A 168 3.98 11.25 2.19
N ALA A 169 4.52 12.01 3.15
CA ALA A 169 5.76 12.77 2.97
C ALA A 169 6.95 11.84 2.71
N ALA A 170 7.08 10.75 3.48
CA ALA A 170 8.15 9.77 3.30
C ALA A 170 8.09 9.08 1.92
N LEU A 171 6.90 8.79 1.40
CA LEU A 171 6.73 8.30 0.03
C LEU A 171 7.16 9.35 -1.00
N LYS A 172 6.70 10.60 -0.86
CA LYS A 172 7.10 11.72 -1.75
C LYS A 172 8.62 11.87 -1.80
N ASP A 173 9.28 11.85 -0.65
CA ASP A 173 10.74 11.95 -0.56
C ASP A 173 11.46 10.75 -1.19
N SER A 174 10.86 9.56 -1.11
CA SER A 174 11.44 8.35 -1.70
C SER A 174 11.40 8.38 -3.23
N ILE A 175 10.32 8.93 -3.79
CA ILE A 175 10.16 9.14 -5.24
C ILE A 175 11.10 10.25 -5.75
N ALA A 176 11.27 11.34 -4.99
CA ALA A 176 12.10 12.48 -5.40
C ALA A 176 13.62 12.20 -5.43
N ARG A 177 14.06 11.07 -4.84
CA ARG A 177 15.47 10.63 -4.83
C ARG A 177 15.84 9.76 -6.04
N TYR A 178 14.90 9.54 -6.96
CA TYR A 178 15.11 8.88 -8.24
C TYR A 178 15.28 9.92 -9.34
#